data_AF-A0A4Q4WC31-F1
#
_entry.id   AF-A0A4Q4WC31-F1
#
_cell.length_a   1.000
_cell.length_b   1.000
_cell.length_c   1.000
_cell.angle_alpha   90.00
_cell.angle_beta   90.00
_cell.angle_gamma   90.00
#
_symmetry.space_group_name_H-M   'P 1'
#
loop_
_entity.id
_entity.type
_entity.pdbx_description
1 polymer ?
#
loop_
_entity_poly.entity_id
_entity_poly.type
_entity_poly.pdbx_seq_one_letter_code
_entity_poly.pdbx_strand_id
1 'polypeptide(L)'
;MARRLAEQGKAFSMLYCARSRAEAAFADELAGHGDAVRFHLDAEAGGPPDLKALLAGLSTDTHFYCCGPGPMLRAFEAACEALGYTNVHIERFAADPGVESVQDGEYQVKLARNGAELCVPAGKSLLDALLEIGVEVEHSCKEGVCASAHPTKP
;
A
#
# COMPACT_ATOMS: atom_id res chain seq x y z
N MET A 1 -13.76 4.27 -0.73
CA MET A 1 -14.27 3.96 0.64
C MET A 1 -15.23 5.02 1.16
N ALA A 2 -14.86 6.31 1.16
CA ALA A 2 -15.70 7.42 1.64
C ALA A 2 -17.17 7.38 1.15
N ARG A 3 -17.39 7.35 -0.17
CA ARG A 3 -18.74 7.23 -0.78
C ARG A 3 -19.56 6.07 -0.20
N ARG A 4 -18.97 4.88 -0.07
CA ARG A 4 -19.65 3.68 0.46
C ARG A 4 -20.05 3.86 1.93
N LEU A 5 -19.22 4.51 2.73
CA LEU A 5 -19.52 4.79 4.14
C LEU A 5 -20.62 5.86 4.27
N ALA A 6 -20.57 6.89 3.43
CA ALA A 6 -21.62 7.90 3.34
C ALA A 6 -22.98 7.29 2.95
N GLU A 7 -23.01 6.42 1.93
CA GLU A 7 -24.22 5.68 1.50
C GLU A 7 -24.78 4.76 2.61
N GLN A 8 -23.92 4.24 3.49
CA GLN A 8 -24.33 3.43 4.64
C GLN A 8 -24.72 4.26 5.87
N GLY A 9 -24.56 5.59 5.83
CA GLY A 9 -24.71 6.44 7.01
C GLY A 9 -23.70 6.13 8.12
N LYS A 10 -22.52 5.57 7.78
CA LYS A 10 -21.46 5.30 8.75
C LYS A 10 -20.55 6.51 8.91
N ALA A 11 -20.18 6.81 10.15
CA ALA A 11 -19.23 7.86 10.45
C ALA A 11 -17.85 7.53 9.87
N PHE A 12 -17.22 8.51 9.24
CA PHE A 12 -15.85 8.44 8.75
C PHE A 12 -15.21 9.83 8.80
N SER A 13 -13.87 9.83 8.83
CA SER A 13 -13.05 11.03 8.67
C SER A 13 -11.95 10.71 7.66
N MET A 14 -11.65 11.66 6.78
CA MET A 14 -10.67 11.50 5.72
C MET A 14 -9.78 12.73 5.63
N LEU A 15 -8.46 12.52 5.65
CA LEU A 15 -7.47 13.52 5.28
C LEU A 15 -7.05 13.27 3.83
N TYR A 16 -7.38 14.19 2.93
CA TYR A 16 -6.97 14.13 1.54
C TYR A 16 -5.79 15.06 1.30
N CYS A 17 -4.62 14.46 1.04
CA CYS A 17 -3.37 15.20 0.83
C CYS A 17 -3.10 15.38 -0.67
N ALA A 18 -2.75 16.59 -1.09
CA ALA A 18 -2.29 16.87 -2.44
C ALA A 18 -1.30 18.04 -2.42
N ARG A 19 -0.58 18.29 -3.51
CA ARG A 19 0.34 19.45 -3.57
C ARG A 19 -0.42 20.77 -3.60
N SER A 20 -1.48 20.83 -4.41
CA SER A 20 -2.31 22.02 -4.63
C SER A 20 -3.74 21.61 -4.94
N ARG A 21 -4.69 22.54 -4.85
CA ARG A 21 -6.10 22.29 -5.19
C ARG A 21 -6.27 21.85 -6.65
N ALA A 22 -5.43 22.33 -7.56
CA ALA A 22 -5.46 21.97 -8.98
C ALA A 22 -5.00 20.52 -9.23
N GLU A 23 -4.12 19.98 -8.37
CA GLU A 23 -3.63 18.60 -8.43
C GLU A 23 -4.48 17.64 -7.60
N ALA A 24 -5.46 18.15 -6.86
CA ALA A 24 -6.38 17.36 -6.06
C ALA A 24 -7.48 16.76 -6.94
N ALA A 25 -7.29 15.53 -7.38
CA ALA A 25 -8.33 14.80 -8.10
C ALA A 25 -9.60 14.63 -7.24
N PHE A 26 -10.77 14.72 -7.87
CA PHE A 26 -12.08 14.59 -7.20
C PHE A 26 -12.33 15.62 -6.09
N ALA A 27 -11.61 16.73 -6.11
CA ALA A 27 -11.67 17.80 -5.11
C ALA A 27 -13.10 18.27 -4.80
N ASP A 28 -13.93 18.47 -5.83
CA ASP A 28 -15.29 18.99 -5.67
C ASP A 28 -16.27 17.91 -5.16
N GLU A 29 -16.15 16.68 -5.65
CA GLU A 29 -16.93 15.53 -5.16
C GLU A 29 -16.64 15.28 -3.68
N LEU A 30 -15.35 15.27 -3.31
CA LEU A 30 -14.91 15.05 -1.94
C LEU A 30 -15.29 16.21 -1.01
N ALA A 31 -15.29 17.45 -1.50
CA ALA A 31 -15.78 18.60 -0.73
C ALA A 31 -17.29 18.49 -0.41
N GLY A 32 -18.06 17.77 -1.23
CA GLY A 32 -19.47 17.47 -0.98
C GLY A 32 -19.73 16.64 0.29
N HIS A 33 -18.70 16.02 0.88
CA HIS A 33 -18.80 15.30 2.16
C HIS A 33 -18.65 16.20 3.40
N GLY A 34 -18.44 17.51 3.22
CA GLY A 34 -18.36 18.48 4.32
C GLY A 34 -17.23 18.16 5.31
N ASP A 35 -17.51 18.30 6.61
CA ASP A 35 -16.52 18.16 7.69
C ASP A 35 -15.90 16.75 7.81
N ALA A 36 -16.47 15.75 7.13
CA ALA A 36 -15.91 14.40 7.08
C ALA A 36 -14.64 14.31 6.21
N VAL A 37 -14.40 15.29 5.32
CA VAL A 37 -13.20 15.34 4.47
C VAL A 37 -12.44 16.63 4.72
N ARG A 38 -11.18 16.51 5.12
CA ARG A 38 -10.25 17.62 5.28
C ARG A 38 -9.19 17.56 4.20
N PHE A 39 -8.94 18.68 3.54
CA PHE A 39 -7.87 18.80 2.56
C PHE A 39 -6.59 19.29 3.25
N HIS A 40 -5.47 18.64 2.92
CA HIS A 40 -4.13 19.08 3.30
C HIS A 40 -3.35 19.36 2.01
N LEU A 41 -3.10 20.63 1.73
CA LEU A 41 -2.43 21.05 0.50
C LEU A 41 -1.03 21.55 0.82
N ASP A 42 0.01 20.90 0.31
CA ASP A 42 1.41 21.22 0.65
C ASP A 42 1.75 22.67 0.32
N ALA A 43 1.22 23.21 -0.79
CA ALA A 43 1.42 24.60 -1.19
C ALA A 43 0.83 25.62 -0.19
N GLU A 44 -0.14 25.21 0.63
CA GLU A 44 -0.78 26.04 1.64
C GLU A 44 -0.20 25.78 3.04
N ALA A 45 0.08 24.51 3.35
CA ALA A 45 0.55 24.07 4.66
C ALA A 45 2.08 24.17 4.83
N GLY A 46 2.84 24.25 3.74
CA GLY A 46 4.30 24.34 3.76
C GLY A 46 5.02 23.03 4.10
N GLY A 47 4.32 21.90 4.12
CA GLY A 47 4.91 20.59 4.43
C GLY A 47 3.87 19.50 4.71
N PRO A 48 4.32 18.25 5.00
CA PRO A 48 3.43 17.13 5.28
C PRO A 48 2.67 17.32 6.60
N PRO A 49 1.47 16.71 6.74
CA PRO A 49 0.69 16.79 7.97
C PRO A 49 1.36 16.03 9.12
N ASP A 50 1.15 16.48 10.36
CA ASP A 50 1.49 15.70 11.56
C ASP A 50 0.45 14.59 11.76
N LEU A 51 0.71 13.42 11.16
CA LEU A 51 -0.16 12.26 11.24
C LEU A 51 -0.32 11.75 12.67
N LYS A 52 0.71 11.87 13.52
CA LYS A 52 0.63 11.42 14.91
C LYS A 52 -0.36 12.28 15.70
N ALA A 53 -0.29 13.60 15.54
CA ALA A 53 -1.24 14.51 16.16
C ALA A 53 -2.67 14.30 15.65
N LEU A 54 -2.83 14.03 14.34
CA LEU A 54 -4.14 13.77 13.74
C LEU A 54 -4.80 12.46 14.20
N LEU A 55 -4.00 11.43 14.42
CA LEU A 55 -4.49 10.12 14.83
C LEU A 55 -4.66 10.00 16.35
N ALA A 56 -4.04 10.89 17.13
CA ALA A 56 -4.08 10.83 18.59
C ALA A 56 -5.50 10.95 19.16
N GLY A 57 -5.80 10.14 20.18
CA GLY A 57 -7.06 10.19 20.92
C GLY A 57 -8.25 9.52 20.22
N LEU A 58 -8.04 8.89 19.06
CA LEU A 58 -9.05 8.07 18.40
C LEU A 58 -9.21 6.72 19.09
N SER A 59 -10.42 6.16 19.02
CA SER A 59 -10.72 4.84 19.61
C SER A 59 -9.87 3.74 18.97
N THR A 60 -9.41 2.78 19.78
CA THR A 60 -8.69 1.58 19.30
C THR A 60 -9.53 0.67 18.43
N ASP A 61 -10.86 0.77 18.52
CA ASP A 61 -11.80 0.04 17.67
C ASP A 61 -11.96 0.66 16.27
N THR A 62 -11.37 1.83 16.04
CA THR A 62 -11.38 2.51 14.74
C THR A 62 -10.51 1.75 13.75
N HIS A 63 -11.00 1.58 12.52
CA HIS A 63 -10.18 1.08 11.42
C HIS A 63 -9.52 2.25 10.69
N PHE A 64 -8.19 2.19 10.54
CA PHE A 64 -7.39 3.21 9.89
C PHE A 64 -6.94 2.73 8.51
N TYR A 65 -7.15 3.55 7.50
CA TYR A 65 -6.79 3.25 6.11
C TYR A 65 -5.90 4.36 5.56
N CYS A 66 -4.78 3.98 4.91
CA CYS A 66 -3.91 4.93 4.23
C CYS A 66 -3.49 4.40 2.86
N CYS A 67 -3.62 5.24 1.83
CA CYS A 67 -3.04 5.00 0.52
C CYS A 67 -2.29 6.26 0.08
N GLY A 68 -1.15 6.08 -0.57
CA GLY A 68 -0.33 7.22 -0.98
C GLY A 68 1.14 6.87 -1.21
N PRO A 69 2.01 7.89 -1.28
CA PRO A 69 3.44 7.70 -1.48
C PRO A 69 4.10 6.94 -0.32
N GLY A 70 5.17 6.19 -0.61
CA GLY A 70 5.92 5.41 0.39
C GLY A 70 6.27 6.17 1.68
N PRO A 71 6.80 7.41 1.62
CA PRO A 71 7.06 8.20 2.83
C PRO A 71 5.82 8.47 3.69
N MET A 72 4.66 8.70 3.08
CA MET A 72 3.40 8.91 3.81
C MET A 72 2.94 7.62 4.48
N LEU A 73 3.01 6.49 3.77
CA LEU A 73 2.64 5.19 4.31
C LEU A 73 3.52 4.81 5.51
N ARG A 74 4.84 5.00 5.42
CA ARG A 74 5.76 4.75 6.54
C ARG A 74 5.48 5.67 7.74
N ALA A 75 5.21 6.94 7.50
CA ALA A 75 4.87 7.89 8.57
C ALA A 75 3.53 7.51 9.25
N PHE A 76 2.55 7.05 8.47
CA PHE A 76 1.27 6.56 8.97
C PHE A 76 1.44 5.28 9.81
N GLU A 77 2.16 4.27 9.30
CA GLU A 77 2.45 3.03 10.02
C GLU A 77 3.14 3.31 11.36
N ALA A 78 4.19 4.15 11.36
CA ALA A 78 4.90 4.52 12.57
C ALA A 78 4.03 5.30 13.58
N ALA A 79 3.14 6.18 13.10
CA ALA A 79 2.21 6.91 13.95
C ALA A 79 1.19 5.96 14.62
N CYS A 80 0.62 5.03 13.85
CA CYS A 80 -0.30 4.02 14.38
C CYS A 80 0.37 3.09 15.39
N GLU A 81 1.59 2.62 15.11
CA GLU A 81 2.37 1.79 16.03
C GLU A 81 2.65 2.53 17.35
N ALA A 82 3.10 3.78 17.28
CA ALA A 82 3.37 4.60 18.45
C ALA A 82 2.12 4.90 19.31
N LEU A 83 0.92 4.82 18.71
CA LEU A 83 -0.36 5.02 19.38
C LEU A 83 -1.03 3.69 19.78
N GLY A 84 -0.44 2.54 19.46
CA GLY A 84 -0.95 1.23 19.82
C GLY A 84 -2.18 0.77 19.02
N TYR A 85 -2.38 1.30 17.81
CA TYR A 85 -3.48 0.89 16.94
C TYR A 85 -3.19 -0.41 16.21
N THR A 86 -4.17 -1.32 16.20
CA THR A 86 -4.05 -2.66 15.60
C THR A 86 -4.83 -2.81 14.29
N ASN A 87 -5.93 -2.06 14.12
CA ASN A 87 -6.77 -2.10 12.93
C ASN A 87 -6.23 -1.17 11.83
N VAL A 88 -5.00 -1.43 11.38
CA VAL A 88 -4.26 -0.58 10.44
C VAL A 88 -4.16 -1.25 9.07
N HIS A 89 -4.59 -0.54 8.03
CA HIS A 89 -4.65 -1.04 6.66
C HIS A 89 -3.95 -0.06 5.73
N ILE A 90 -3.06 -0.56 4.88
CA ILE A 90 -2.37 0.26 3.89
C ILE A 90 -2.49 -0.31 2.49
N GLU A 91 -2.47 0.56 1.50
CA GLU A 91 -2.40 0.21 0.08
C GLU A 91 -1.21 0.93 -0.58
N ARG A 92 -0.36 0.15 -1.24
CA ARG A 92 0.82 0.64 -1.98
C ARG A 92 0.48 0.61 -3.47
N PHE A 93 0.81 1.67 -4.21
CA PHE A 93 0.68 1.71 -5.69
C PHE A 93 2.00 1.59 -6.42
N ALA A 94 3.11 1.64 -5.69
CA ALA A 94 4.46 1.43 -6.21
C ALA A 94 5.23 0.53 -5.26
N ALA A 95 6.17 -0.24 -5.80
CA ALA A 95 7.12 -0.99 -5.01
C ALA A 95 7.94 -0.04 -4.12
N ASP A 96 8.38 -0.52 -2.95
CA ASP A 96 9.32 0.26 -2.15
C ASP A 96 10.69 0.26 -2.88
N PRO A 97 11.21 1.41 -3.33
CA PRO A 97 12.49 1.46 -4.05
C PRO A 97 13.68 1.01 -3.17
N GLY A 98 13.50 0.87 -1.86
CA GLY A 98 14.51 0.33 -0.95
C GLY A 98 14.58 -1.21 -0.92
N VAL A 99 13.69 -1.92 -1.62
CA VAL A 99 13.70 -3.38 -1.70
C VAL A 99 14.16 -3.78 -3.09
N GLU A 100 15.34 -4.40 -3.17
CA GLU A 100 15.79 -5.00 -4.42
C GLU A 100 14.91 -6.21 -4.77
N SER A 101 14.32 -6.17 -5.97
CA SER A 101 13.43 -7.22 -6.47
C SER A 101 14.17 -8.50 -6.86
N VAL A 102 15.50 -8.47 -6.84
CA VAL A 102 16.38 -9.55 -7.25
C VAL A 102 17.57 -9.63 -6.29
N GLN A 103 18.00 -10.85 -6.00
CA GLN A 103 19.12 -11.08 -5.09
C GLN A 103 20.44 -11.02 -5.86
N ASP A 104 21.49 -10.59 -5.16
CA ASP A 104 22.88 -10.54 -5.66
C ASP A 104 23.50 -11.94 -5.88
N GLY A 105 22.82 -13.02 -5.49
CA GLY A 105 23.29 -14.39 -5.57
C GLY A 105 22.38 -15.32 -6.35
N GLU A 106 22.94 -16.42 -6.85
CA GLU A 106 22.14 -17.54 -7.36
C GLU A 106 21.54 -18.34 -6.20
N TYR A 107 20.36 -18.90 -6.43
CA TYR A 107 19.72 -19.82 -5.48
C TYR A 107 18.96 -20.92 -6.21
N GLN A 108 18.79 -22.06 -5.53
CA GLN A 108 18.02 -23.18 -6.05
C GLN A 108 16.64 -23.25 -5.41
N VAL A 109 15.62 -23.45 -6.23
CA VAL A 109 14.24 -23.64 -5.79
C VAL A 109 13.79 -25.05 -6.16
N LYS A 110 13.31 -25.79 -5.17
CA LYS A 110 12.68 -27.08 -5.38
C LYS A 110 11.17 -26.92 -5.51
N LEU A 111 10.61 -27.34 -6.63
CA LEU A 111 9.17 -27.36 -6.87
C LEU A 111 8.55 -28.55 -6.13
N ALA A 112 7.82 -28.29 -5.05
CA ALA A 112 7.30 -29.33 -4.17
C ALA A 112 6.42 -30.38 -4.88
N ARG A 113 5.67 -29.99 -5.92
CA ARG A 113 4.70 -30.87 -6.60
C ARG A 113 5.34 -31.94 -7.49
N ASN A 114 6.43 -31.63 -8.19
CA ASN A 114 7.08 -32.54 -9.13
C ASN A 114 8.54 -32.85 -8.76
N GLY A 115 9.07 -32.24 -7.70
CA GLY A 115 10.43 -32.42 -7.23
C GLY A 115 11.50 -31.79 -8.12
N ALA A 116 11.12 -31.05 -9.17
CA ALA A 116 12.07 -30.40 -10.06
C ALA A 116 12.85 -29.32 -9.32
N GLU A 117 14.12 -29.16 -9.67
CA GLU A 117 15.00 -28.13 -9.13
C GLU A 117 15.24 -27.08 -10.22
N LEU A 118 15.04 -25.82 -9.85
CA LEU A 118 15.23 -24.66 -10.71
C LEU A 118 16.35 -23.80 -10.13
N CYS A 119 17.40 -23.56 -10.91
CA CYS A 119 18.41 -22.57 -10.57
C CYS A 119 17.92 -21.19 -11.00
N VAL A 120 17.87 -20.25 -10.06
CA VAL A 120 17.59 -18.84 -10.33
C VAL A 120 18.90 -18.07 -10.25
N PRO A 121 19.41 -17.53 -11.37
CA PRO A 121 20.65 -16.77 -11.37
C PRO A 121 20.47 -15.42 -10.66
N ALA A 122 21.59 -14.84 -10.22
CA ALA A 122 21.62 -13.50 -9.66
C ALA A 122 20.98 -12.48 -10.63
N GLY A 123 20.26 -11.50 -10.09
CA GLY A 123 19.58 -10.49 -10.90
C GLY A 123 18.31 -10.99 -11.62
N LYS A 124 17.83 -12.22 -11.34
CA LYS A 124 16.60 -12.78 -11.92
C LYS A 124 15.53 -13.05 -10.87
N SER A 125 14.28 -12.71 -11.19
CA SER A 125 13.15 -13.02 -10.32
C SER A 125 12.77 -14.50 -10.41
N LEU A 126 12.29 -15.09 -9.32
CA LEU A 126 11.75 -16.46 -9.34
C LEU A 126 10.59 -16.59 -10.34
N LEU A 127 9.73 -15.56 -10.43
CA LEU A 127 8.61 -15.56 -11.37
C LEU A 127 9.10 -15.71 -12.81
N ASP A 128 10.11 -14.94 -13.23
CA ASP A 128 10.63 -15.03 -14.59
C ASP A 128 11.32 -16.37 -14.84
N ALA A 129 12.05 -16.90 -13.86
CA ALA A 129 12.65 -18.24 -13.96
C ALA A 129 11.60 -19.36 -14.10
N LEU A 130 10.44 -19.25 -13.43
CA LEU A 130 9.32 -20.19 -13.54
C LEU A 130 8.61 -20.08 -14.90
N LEU A 131 8.35 -18.85 -15.37
CA LEU A 131 7.67 -18.62 -16.65
C LEU A 131 8.50 -19.14 -17.83
N GLU A 132 9.83 -19.04 -17.78
CA GLU A 132 10.71 -19.55 -18.84
C GLU A 132 10.69 -21.08 -18.98
N ILE A 133 10.50 -21.81 -17.88
CA ILE A 133 10.36 -23.27 -17.91
C ILE A 133 8.91 -23.71 -18.17
N GLY A 134 8.01 -22.76 -18.49
CA GLY A 134 6.61 -23.02 -18.82
C GLY A 134 5.73 -23.31 -17.61
N VAL A 135 6.15 -22.96 -16.39
CA VAL A 135 5.29 -23.07 -15.21
C VAL A 135 4.30 -21.90 -15.22
N GLU A 136 3.01 -22.22 -15.29
CA GLU A 136 1.94 -21.23 -15.18
C GLU A 136 1.84 -20.72 -13.73
N VAL A 137 2.14 -19.44 -13.54
CA VAL A 137 1.98 -18.72 -12.27
C VAL A 137 1.05 -17.54 -12.53
N GLU A 138 -0.02 -17.42 -11.74
CA GLU A 138 -0.86 -16.21 -11.79
C GLU A 138 0.00 -14.99 -11.46
N HIS A 139 -0.04 -13.97 -12.30
CA HIS A 139 0.70 -12.74 -12.08
C HIS A 139 0.00 -11.58 -12.79
N SER A 140 0.26 -10.36 -12.30
CA SER A 140 -0.28 -9.14 -12.90
C SER A 140 0.81 -8.08 -12.98
N CYS A 141 1.08 -7.37 -11.88
CA CYS A 141 2.02 -6.25 -11.84
C CYS A 141 3.50 -6.64 -11.97
N LYS A 142 3.90 -7.87 -11.59
CA LYS A 142 5.31 -8.34 -11.47
C LYS A 142 6.23 -7.53 -10.54
N GLU A 143 5.75 -6.42 -9.97
CA GLU A 143 6.50 -5.52 -9.09
C GLU A 143 6.27 -5.82 -7.59
N GLY A 144 5.61 -6.94 -7.26
CA GLY A 144 5.32 -7.32 -5.86
C GLY A 144 4.24 -6.48 -5.17
N VAL A 145 3.63 -5.52 -5.86
CA VAL A 145 2.63 -4.58 -5.31
C VAL A 145 1.23 -5.21 -5.20
N CYS A 146 0.82 -5.95 -6.21
CA CYS A 146 -0.52 -6.50 -6.39
C CYS A 146 -0.73 -7.87 -5.72
N ALA A 147 0.33 -8.46 -5.15
CA ALA A 147 0.34 -9.80 -4.55
C ALA A 147 -0.20 -10.96 -5.42
N SER A 148 -0.43 -10.75 -6.73
CA SER A 148 -0.99 -11.77 -7.62
C SER A 148 -0.04 -12.96 -7.83
N ALA A 149 1.27 -12.72 -7.78
CA ALA A 149 2.30 -13.75 -7.87
C ALA A 149 2.57 -14.41 -6.50
N HIS A 150 1.53 -14.95 -5.86
CA HIS A 150 1.68 -15.74 -4.64
C HIS A 150 1.90 -17.22 -5.00
N PRO A 151 2.96 -17.88 -4.48
CA PRO A 151 3.09 -19.32 -4.66
C PRO A 151 1.88 -20.02 -4.06
N THR A 152 1.26 -20.92 -4.83
CA THR A 152 0.13 -21.73 -4.36
C THR A 152 0.55 -22.49 -3.11
N LYS A 153 -0.22 -22.38 -2.02
CA LYS A 153 -0.03 -23.21 -0.82
C LYS A 153 -0.05 -24.70 -1.20
N PRO A 154 0.75 -25.54 -0.52
CA PRO A 154 0.73 -26.99 -0.73
C PRO A 154 -0.65 -27.60 -0.45
#